data_AF-A0A1M7IUT8-F1
#
_entry.id   AF-A0A1M7IUT8-F1
#
_cell.length_a   1.000
_cell.length_b   1.000
_cell.length_c   1.000
_cell.angle_alpha   90.00
_cell.angle_beta   90.00
_cell.angle_gamma   90.00
#
_symmetry.space_group_name_H-M   'P 1'
#
loop_
_entity.id
_entity.type
_entity.pdbx_description
1 polymer ?
#
loop_
_entity_poly.entity_id
_entity_poly.type
_entity_poly.pdbx_seq_one_letter_code
_entity_poly.pdbx_strand_id
1 'polypeptide(L)'
;MPMQEHEHETAMRECIEAGLFDPQWYRETYSIDFEDDFAIFSDYLTKSRFSPVNPSPAFDSETYLRENIDVFHHQISPLYHYINNGKIEGRTHGPAINRWSPREILTPERTIGEKAKTLKIAICLHIFYDDFIDRFAQALDAFPVEIDLLLTLAKEEFTDHARNTLGGHPRVNKTEIRIVPNRGRNFGPMLVEYSKEIKEYDLFCHLHSKKSLFSGKEQTQWADYLTEYLLRDPNIISGVLNSFAEDEKLGLYYPTTFWMMPVWVNHVTMNVPFIREWEKALDLPPGTEFISYPVGGMFWARPEALDGVIREGWEYDDFPAEPLPNDGSMLHALERVLGSLVEGKGYKQFFYYPTTGQFTTDQSYTTSSYRGTIEQHLPAIQAHACISFDVFDTLVRREYTVADYAKLKLGKHLCEQGMVDDPHDFMKLRNSAEFELRKRANFQGDVVIDDIYKELGAKLGISEADADGLMRKEFELDLEMILPKNEMVELFNHLGSVGHKLWVISDSYYTREQVGLMLRKVGIAVPYRLLVSSTEQKRKDNGSMWAMIKQDLAQEGIDRHLHIGDNVVADAQRPGDIGLTTFHILHPMEKWQALGFPKVLRGSDALDEGQILKWGKLVSQVGRNPFIGE
;
A
#
# COMPACT_ATOMS: atom_id res chain seq x y z
N MET A 1 27.51 26.98 13.58
CA MET A 1 26.22 27.33 14.21
C MET A 1 25.79 28.77 13.89
N PRO A 2 26.55 29.85 14.18
CA PRO A 2 26.03 31.22 13.99
C PRO A 2 25.75 31.61 12.53
N MET A 3 26.56 31.13 11.59
CA MET A 3 26.42 31.45 10.16
C MET A 3 25.17 30.79 9.54
N GLN A 4 24.87 29.55 9.94
CA GLN A 4 23.73 28.79 9.42
C GLN A 4 22.40 29.30 9.98
N GLU A 5 22.40 29.74 11.24
CA GLU A 5 21.24 30.38 11.86
C GLU A 5 20.92 31.73 11.19
N HIS A 6 21.96 32.53 10.92
CA HIS A 6 21.81 33.78 10.16
C HIS A 6 21.28 33.54 8.73
N GLU A 7 21.81 32.55 8.01
CA GLU A 7 21.31 32.14 6.69
C GLU A 7 19.84 31.71 6.74
N HIS A 8 19.43 30.95 7.75
CA HIS A 8 18.04 30.55 7.93
C HIS A 8 17.13 31.73 8.28
N GLU A 9 17.58 32.68 9.10
CA GLU A 9 16.81 33.90 9.38
C GLU A 9 16.60 34.75 8.13
N THR A 10 17.63 34.89 7.29
CA THR A 10 17.51 35.61 6.02
C THR A 10 16.52 34.90 5.10
N ALA A 11 16.66 33.58 4.94
CA ALA A 11 15.75 32.78 4.14
C ALA A 11 14.29 32.87 4.64
N MET A 12 14.07 32.86 5.96
CA MET A 12 12.75 33.02 6.56
C MET A 12 12.10 34.34 6.14
N ARG A 13 12.83 35.45 6.25
CA ARG A 13 12.32 36.78 5.88
C ARG A 13 11.97 36.84 4.40
N GLU A 14 12.84 36.31 3.54
CA GLU A 14 12.57 36.24 2.10
C GLU A 14 11.33 35.38 1.77
N CYS A 15 11.14 34.25 2.46
CA CYS A 15 9.97 33.40 2.29
C CYS A 15 8.67 34.07 2.76
N ILE A 16 8.70 34.83 3.86
CA ILE A 16 7.55 35.61 4.35
C ILE A 16 7.23 36.74 3.37
N GLU A 17 8.23 37.50 2.93
CA GLU A 17 8.05 38.59 1.94
C GLU A 17 7.50 38.08 0.60
N ALA A 18 7.90 36.88 0.18
CA ALA A 18 7.38 36.22 -1.01
C ALA A 18 5.98 35.62 -0.84
N GLY A 19 5.42 35.61 0.39
CA GLY A 19 4.14 34.98 0.71
C GLY A 19 4.17 33.44 0.62
N LEU A 20 5.36 32.84 0.70
CA LEU A 20 5.54 31.38 0.59
C LEU A 20 5.63 30.69 1.96
N PHE A 21 5.96 31.43 3.01
CA PHE A 21 5.84 30.99 4.40
C PHE A 21 4.87 31.90 5.16
N ASP A 22 3.92 31.29 5.86
CA ASP A 22 2.93 31.98 6.69
C ASP A 22 2.99 31.39 8.11
N PRO A 23 3.68 32.07 9.05
CA PRO A 23 3.84 31.57 10.42
C PRO A 23 2.51 31.37 11.15
N GLN A 24 1.53 32.25 10.92
CA GLN A 24 0.23 32.16 11.56
C GLN A 24 -0.54 30.95 11.03
N TRP A 25 -0.60 30.79 9.71
CA TRP A 25 -1.26 29.64 9.10
C TRP A 25 -0.59 28.32 9.50
N TYR A 26 0.75 28.28 9.56
CA TYR A 26 1.49 27.09 9.97
C TYR A 26 1.18 26.73 11.43
N ARG A 27 1.13 27.74 12.31
CA ARG A 27 0.74 27.59 13.72
C ARG A 27 -0.64 26.98 13.88
N GLU A 28 -1.62 27.56 13.20
CA GLU A 28 -3.02 27.13 13.25
C GLU A 28 -3.21 25.72 12.68
N THR A 29 -2.54 25.41 11.56
CA THR A 29 -2.64 24.12 10.86
C THR A 29 -2.06 22.98 11.70
N TYR A 30 -0.87 23.18 12.27
CA TYR A 30 -0.17 22.11 13.00
C TYR A 30 -0.39 22.15 14.52
N SER A 31 -1.20 23.09 15.01
CA SER A 31 -1.54 23.25 16.43
C SER A 31 -0.29 23.27 17.33
N ILE A 32 0.71 24.03 16.90
CA ILE A 32 1.99 24.22 17.59
C ILE A 32 1.96 25.56 18.35
N ASP A 33 2.67 25.64 19.47
CA ASP A 33 2.83 26.87 20.24
C ASP A 33 4.34 27.13 20.43
N PHE A 34 4.93 27.85 19.47
CA PHE A 34 6.34 28.24 19.50
C PHE A 34 6.49 29.72 19.87
N GLU A 35 7.60 30.06 20.52
CA GLU A 35 7.86 31.39 21.09
C GLU A 35 7.94 32.50 20.02
N ASP A 36 8.50 32.18 18.85
CA ASP A 36 8.69 33.13 17.75
C ASP A 36 8.59 32.46 16.35
N ASP A 37 8.55 33.30 15.32
CA ASP A 37 8.41 32.84 13.93
C ASP A 37 9.62 32.04 13.43
N PHE A 38 10.81 32.25 14.01
CA PHE A 38 12.02 31.52 13.63
C PHE A 38 12.00 30.08 14.14
N ALA A 39 11.46 29.84 15.33
CA ALA A 39 11.18 28.51 15.84
C ALA A 39 10.15 27.77 14.96
N ILE A 40 9.08 28.45 14.53
CA ILE A 40 8.09 27.90 13.59
C ILE A 40 8.75 27.54 12.25
N PHE A 41 9.60 28.43 11.72
CA PHE A 41 10.32 28.16 10.47
C PHE A 41 11.30 26.99 10.62
N SER A 42 12.00 26.90 11.75
CA SER A 42 12.94 25.82 12.04
C SER A 42 12.25 24.45 12.16
N ASP A 43 11.05 24.42 12.74
CA ASP A 43 10.19 23.23 12.77
C ASP A 43 9.83 22.79 11.34
N TYR A 44 9.37 23.72 10.51
CA TYR A 44 9.11 23.46 9.10
C TYR A 44 10.34 22.97 8.34
N LEU A 45 11.50 23.63 8.47
CA LEU A 45 12.74 23.26 7.81
C LEU A 45 13.20 21.85 8.17
N THR A 46 12.90 21.40 9.38
CA THR A 46 13.23 20.06 9.85
C THR A 46 12.26 19.02 9.30
N LYS A 47 10.95 19.20 9.56
CA LYS A 47 9.91 18.23 9.20
C LYS A 47 9.73 18.08 7.69
N SER A 48 9.82 19.16 6.93
CA SER A 48 9.56 19.16 5.48
C SER A 48 10.56 18.33 4.64
N ARG A 49 11.65 17.84 5.25
CA ARG A 49 12.62 16.93 4.62
C ARG A 49 12.10 15.50 4.46
N PHE A 50 11.16 15.12 5.32
CA PHE A 50 10.61 13.76 5.38
C PHE A 50 9.08 13.72 5.51
N SER A 51 8.41 14.84 5.80
CA SER A 51 6.96 14.91 6.00
C SER A 51 6.30 15.87 5.00
N PRO A 52 5.06 15.61 4.56
CA PRO A 52 4.37 16.46 3.59
C PRO A 52 3.73 17.68 4.26
N VAL A 53 4.43 18.30 5.23
CA VAL A 53 4.00 19.53 5.87
C VAL A 53 4.18 20.70 4.90
N ASN A 54 3.17 21.54 4.77
CA ASN A 54 3.22 22.72 3.93
C ASN A 54 3.63 23.95 4.76
N PRO A 55 4.34 24.93 4.19
CA PRO A 55 4.72 26.17 4.88
C PRO A 55 3.63 27.26 4.83
N SER A 56 2.72 27.17 3.85
CA SER A 56 1.62 28.12 3.63
C SER A 56 0.63 27.51 2.62
N PRO A 57 -0.55 28.14 2.39
CA PRO A 57 -1.44 27.77 1.29
C PRO A 57 -0.81 27.94 -0.11
N ALA A 58 0.27 28.71 -0.24
CA ALA A 58 0.88 29.06 -1.52
C ALA A 58 1.99 28.08 -1.98
N PHE A 59 2.32 27.07 -1.18
CA PHE A 59 3.40 26.13 -1.48
C PHE A 59 3.05 24.70 -1.06
N ASP A 60 3.04 23.77 -2.02
CA ASP A 60 2.85 22.34 -1.78
C ASP A 60 4.19 21.59 -1.70
N SER A 61 4.62 21.25 -0.48
CA SER A 61 5.88 20.56 -0.23
C SER A 61 5.92 19.18 -0.89
N GLU A 62 4.81 18.44 -0.86
CA GLU A 62 4.74 17.09 -1.42
C GLU A 62 4.92 17.09 -2.95
N THR A 63 4.17 17.92 -3.68
CA THR A 63 4.27 18.07 -5.14
C THR A 63 5.66 18.51 -5.52
N TYR A 64 6.21 19.51 -4.82
CA TYR A 64 7.56 19.98 -5.09
C TYR A 64 8.58 18.86 -4.98
N LEU A 65 8.54 18.05 -3.91
CA LEU A 65 9.49 16.95 -3.71
C LEU A 65 9.28 15.79 -4.70
N ARG A 66 8.04 15.50 -5.14
CA ARG A 66 7.76 14.48 -6.17
C ARG A 66 8.30 14.88 -7.54
N GLU A 67 8.19 16.15 -7.89
CA GLU A 67 8.73 16.70 -9.14
C GLU A 67 10.25 16.86 -9.09
N ASN A 68 10.81 17.00 -7.88
CA ASN A 68 12.21 17.28 -7.62
C ASN A 68 12.82 16.20 -6.72
N ILE A 69 12.85 14.97 -7.23
CA ILE A 69 13.27 13.79 -6.45
C ILE A 69 14.71 13.89 -5.93
N ASP A 70 15.56 14.66 -6.61
CA ASP A 70 16.91 14.99 -6.15
C ASP A 70 16.88 15.74 -4.81
N VAL A 71 15.96 16.68 -4.61
CA VAL A 71 15.79 17.44 -3.37
C VAL A 71 15.34 16.52 -2.22
N PHE A 72 14.39 15.63 -2.51
CA PHE A 72 13.93 14.60 -1.56
C PHE A 72 15.07 13.66 -1.14
N HIS A 73 15.85 13.16 -2.10
CA HIS A 73 16.96 12.26 -1.82
C HIS A 73 18.11 12.91 -1.04
N HIS A 74 18.34 14.21 -1.22
CA HIS A 74 19.32 14.97 -0.43
C HIS A 74 18.77 15.46 0.92
N GLN A 75 17.50 15.17 1.25
CA GLN A 75 16.83 15.59 2.49
C GLN A 75 16.92 17.11 2.72
N ILE A 76 16.73 17.88 1.66
CA ILE A 76 16.70 19.35 1.72
C ILE A 76 15.25 19.80 1.89
N SER A 77 14.99 20.78 2.76
CA SER A 77 13.64 21.37 2.88
C SER A 77 13.22 21.98 1.54
N PRO A 78 12.00 21.67 1.02
CA PRO A 78 11.59 22.05 -0.33
C PRO A 78 11.45 23.55 -0.52
N LEU A 79 10.86 24.29 0.43
CA LEU A 79 10.78 25.76 0.33
C LEU A 79 12.17 26.40 0.43
N TYR A 80 13.03 25.91 1.33
CA TYR A 80 14.39 26.41 1.45
C TYR A 80 15.21 26.13 0.19
N HIS A 81 15.03 24.96 -0.44
CA HIS A 81 15.64 24.66 -1.72
C HIS A 81 15.12 25.61 -2.81
N TYR A 82 13.80 25.80 -2.89
CA TYR A 82 13.19 26.65 -3.90
C TYR A 82 13.68 28.09 -3.84
N ILE A 83 13.72 28.70 -2.65
CA ILE A 83 14.13 30.11 -2.50
C ILE A 83 15.61 30.33 -2.85
N ASN A 84 16.48 29.41 -2.44
CA ASN A 84 17.93 29.56 -2.61
C ASN A 84 18.44 29.11 -3.98
N ASN A 85 17.85 28.08 -4.57
CA ASN A 85 18.33 27.44 -5.80
C ASN A 85 17.22 27.25 -6.82
N GLY A 86 16.10 26.64 -6.42
CA GLY A 86 15.07 26.17 -7.34
C GLY A 86 14.47 27.26 -8.23
N LYS A 87 14.30 28.48 -7.71
CA LYS A 87 13.82 29.63 -8.49
C LYS A 87 14.79 30.03 -9.61
N ILE A 88 16.10 30.01 -9.34
CA ILE A 88 17.14 30.32 -10.32
C ILE A 88 17.28 29.17 -11.33
N GLU A 89 17.08 27.94 -10.89
CA GLU A 89 17.07 26.73 -11.73
C GLU A 89 15.81 26.61 -12.60
N GLY A 90 14.79 27.46 -12.40
CA GLY A 90 13.53 27.43 -13.13
C GLY A 90 12.54 26.35 -12.68
N ARG A 91 12.73 25.76 -11.49
CA ARG A 91 11.79 24.82 -10.89
C ARG A 91 10.49 25.53 -10.53
N THR A 92 9.36 24.86 -10.70
CA THR A 92 8.04 25.39 -10.38
C THR A 92 7.59 25.00 -8.97
N HIS A 93 6.67 25.77 -8.41
CA HIS A 93 5.88 25.39 -7.23
C HIS A 93 4.40 25.70 -7.49
N GLY A 94 3.52 25.12 -6.69
CA GLY A 94 2.08 25.36 -6.74
C GLY A 94 1.48 25.54 -5.36
N PRO A 95 0.21 26.00 -5.28
CA PRO A 95 -0.52 26.10 -4.03
C PRO A 95 -0.71 24.72 -3.39
N ALA A 96 -0.83 24.69 -2.06
CA ALA A 96 -1.09 23.48 -1.30
C ALA A 96 -2.35 22.78 -1.79
N ILE A 97 -2.23 21.49 -2.15
CA ILE A 97 -3.33 20.65 -2.61
C ILE A 97 -3.80 19.79 -1.46
N ASN A 98 -5.07 19.94 -1.10
CA ASN A 98 -5.70 19.02 -0.18
C ASN A 98 -6.06 17.71 -0.90
N ARG A 99 -5.17 16.71 -0.77
CA ARG A 99 -5.33 15.38 -1.39
C ARG A 99 -6.39 14.52 -0.69
N TRP A 100 -6.68 14.80 0.57
CA TRP A 100 -7.63 14.03 1.37
C TRP A 100 -8.12 14.85 2.57
N SER A 101 -9.44 14.95 2.73
CA SER A 101 -10.05 15.48 3.94
C SER A 101 -10.68 14.34 4.74
N PRO A 102 -10.29 14.13 6.00
CA PRO A 102 -10.97 13.15 6.86
C PRO A 102 -12.42 13.57 7.09
N ARG A 103 -13.32 12.58 7.11
CA ARG A 103 -14.76 12.76 7.41
C ARG A 103 -15.04 12.91 8.90
N GLU A 104 -14.17 12.37 9.74
CA GLU A 104 -14.24 12.44 11.21
C GLU A 104 -12.91 13.00 11.72
N ILE A 105 -12.95 14.08 12.50
CA ILE A 105 -11.74 14.72 13.05
C ILE A 105 -11.77 14.57 14.57
N LEU A 106 -10.63 14.17 15.13
CA LEU A 106 -10.37 14.19 16.56
C LEU A 106 -9.56 15.46 16.88
N THR A 107 -9.95 16.16 17.95
CA THR A 107 -9.31 17.41 18.38
C THR A 107 -8.80 17.30 19.82
N PRO A 108 -7.85 16.39 20.11
CA PRO A 108 -7.28 16.30 21.45
C PRO A 108 -6.45 17.54 21.78
N GLU A 109 -6.36 17.87 23.06
CA GLU A 109 -5.42 18.89 23.53
C GLU A 109 -3.97 18.49 23.19
N ARG A 110 -3.16 19.45 22.77
CA ARG A 110 -1.75 19.25 22.37
C ARG A 110 -0.76 19.41 23.51
N THR A 111 -1.25 19.73 24.69
CA THR A 111 -0.50 19.77 25.94
C THR A 111 -0.90 18.57 26.80
N ILE A 112 0.06 17.99 27.53
CA ILE A 112 -0.20 16.76 28.28
C ILE A 112 -1.20 16.99 29.43
N GLY A 113 -2.34 16.29 29.38
CA GLY A 113 -3.41 16.38 30.36
C GLY A 113 -3.16 15.53 31.62
N GLU A 114 -3.85 15.83 32.72
CA GLU A 114 -3.63 15.15 34.01
C GLU A 114 -3.93 13.65 33.97
N LYS A 115 -4.96 13.21 33.22
CA LYS A 115 -5.23 11.77 33.06
C LYS A 115 -4.14 11.06 32.25
N ALA A 116 -3.58 11.73 31.24
CA ALA A 116 -2.52 11.15 30.43
C ALA A 116 -1.22 10.99 31.22
N LYS A 117 -0.94 11.88 32.18
CA LYS A 117 0.22 11.77 33.09
C LYS A 117 0.16 10.55 34.02
N THR A 118 -1.02 9.97 34.26
CA THR A 118 -1.17 8.79 35.11
C THR A 118 -0.99 7.48 34.35
N LEU A 119 -0.89 7.51 33.02
CA LEU A 119 -0.72 6.31 32.21
C LEU A 119 0.65 5.67 32.47
N LYS A 120 0.66 4.37 32.73
CA LYS A 120 1.88 3.57 32.79
C LYS A 120 2.27 3.15 31.37
N ILE A 121 3.40 3.67 30.89
CA ILE A 121 3.81 3.57 29.48
C ILE A 121 5.12 2.78 29.33
N ALA A 122 5.13 1.85 28.38
CA ALA A 122 6.35 1.19 27.91
C ALA A 122 6.70 1.63 26.48
N ILE A 123 7.97 1.93 26.21
CA ILE A 123 8.49 2.00 24.84
C ILE A 123 9.32 0.74 24.58
N CYS A 124 8.83 -0.06 23.64
CA CYS A 124 9.47 -1.28 23.15
C CYS A 124 10.34 -0.94 21.94
N LEU A 125 11.66 -1.09 22.07
CA LEU A 125 12.59 -0.83 20.98
C LEU A 125 13.32 -2.11 20.58
N HIS A 126 13.28 -2.44 19.28
CA HIS A 126 14.16 -3.44 18.69
C HIS A 126 15.34 -2.77 17.96
N ILE A 127 16.53 -2.85 18.57
CA ILE A 127 17.76 -2.25 18.07
C ILE A 127 18.56 -3.29 17.26
N PHE A 128 18.44 -3.21 15.94
CA PHE A 128 19.26 -3.96 14.99
C PHE A 128 20.53 -3.20 14.56
N TYR A 129 20.40 -1.88 14.38
CA TYR A 129 21.49 -0.94 14.09
C TYR A 129 21.72 -0.03 15.31
N ASP A 130 22.99 0.08 15.70
CA ASP A 130 23.47 0.80 16.89
C ASP A 130 23.22 2.32 16.85
N ASP A 131 23.34 2.94 15.68
CA ASP A 131 23.18 4.39 15.51
C ASP A 131 21.78 4.90 15.89
N PHE A 132 20.78 4.01 15.94
CA PHE A 132 19.44 4.35 16.39
C PHE A 132 19.31 4.51 17.91
N ILE A 133 20.28 4.04 18.70
CA ILE A 133 20.29 4.28 20.16
C ILE A 133 20.31 5.78 20.42
N ASP A 134 21.23 6.50 19.79
CA ASP A 134 21.34 7.96 19.91
C ASP A 134 20.10 8.67 19.34
N ARG A 135 19.58 8.21 18.20
CA ARG A 135 18.40 8.80 17.57
C ARG A 135 17.16 8.67 18.45
N PHE A 136 16.94 7.51 19.05
CA PHE A 136 15.81 7.31 19.97
C PHE A 136 16.00 8.09 21.28
N ALA A 137 17.23 8.20 21.80
CA ALA A 137 17.49 9.04 22.96
C ALA A 137 17.18 10.51 22.68
N GLN A 138 17.66 11.05 21.54
CA GLN A 138 17.34 12.42 21.11
C GLN A 138 15.84 12.63 20.90
N ALA A 139 15.13 11.63 20.38
CA ALA A 139 13.67 11.69 20.24
C ALA A 139 12.96 11.76 21.61
N LEU A 140 13.58 11.28 22.69
CA LEU A 140 13.01 11.31 24.03
C LEU A 140 13.29 12.63 24.79
N ASP A 141 14.18 13.51 24.31
CA ASP A 141 14.59 14.73 25.03
C ASP A 141 13.39 15.58 25.49
N ALA A 142 12.41 15.74 24.59
CA ALA A 142 11.19 16.52 24.81
C ALA A 142 9.97 15.67 25.19
N PHE A 143 10.13 14.38 25.48
CA PHE A 143 9.01 13.48 25.72
C PHE A 143 8.17 13.97 26.93
N PRO A 144 6.82 13.99 26.84
CA PRO A 144 5.99 14.73 27.80
C PRO A 144 5.88 14.09 29.19
N VAL A 145 6.19 12.80 29.31
CA VAL A 145 6.04 12.00 30.54
C VAL A 145 7.26 11.10 30.76
N GLU A 146 7.36 10.49 31.93
CA GLU A 146 8.35 9.43 32.15
C GLU A 146 7.85 8.10 31.57
N ILE A 147 8.79 7.25 31.13
CA ILE A 147 8.51 5.99 30.45
C ILE A 147 9.42 4.87 30.94
N ASP A 148 8.97 3.63 30.78
CA ASP A 148 9.81 2.44 30.92
C ASP A 148 10.27 1.96 29.55
N LEU A 149 11.52 1.47 29.46
CA LEU A 149 12.11 0.93 28.24
C LEU A 149 12.20 -0.59 28.28
N LEU A 150 11.67 -1.23 27.23
CA LEU A 150 11.82 -2.65 26.94
C LEU A 150 12.65 -2.80 25.67
N LEU A 151 13.94 -3.10 25.82
CA LEU A 151 14.93 -3.08 24.73
C LEU A 151 15.34 -4.49 24.33
N THR A 152 15.19 -4.80 23.04
CA THR A 152 15.87 -5.96 22.44
C THR A 152 17.02 -5.49 21.56
N LEU A 153 18.20 -6.09 21.72
CA LEU A 153 19.39 -5.76 20.93
C LEU A 153 19.78 -6.98 20.07
N ALA A 154 20.01 -6.76 18.78
CA ALA A 154 20.44 -7.83 17.87
C ALA A 154 21.88 -8.29 18.15
N LYS A 155 22.65 -7.53 18.93
CA LYS A 155 24.05 -7.83 19.26
C LYS A 155 24.38 -7.40 20.68
N GLU A 156 25.17 -8.22 21.37
CA GLU A 156 25.63 -7.96 22.73
C GLU A 156 26.53 -6.71 22.83
N GLU A 157 27.29 -6.41 21.76
CA GLU A 157 28.20 -5.25 21.71
C GLU A 157 27.50 -3.89 21.89
N PHE A 158 26.18 -3.81 21.64
CA PHE A 158 25.39 -2.58 21.79
C PHE A 158 24.95 -2.31 23.24
N THR A 159 25.14 -3.27 24.16
CA THR A 159 24.56 -3.24 25.51
C THR A 159 25.01 -2.02 26.31
N ASP A 160 26.31 -1.73 26.32
CA ASP A 160 26.84 -0.63 27.12
C ASP A 160 26.43 0.72 26.54
N HIS A 161 26.40 0.85 25.21
CA HIS A 161 25.90 2.05 24.55
C HIS A 161 24.42 2.28 24.89
N ALA A 162 23.57 1.26 24.72
CA ALA A 162 22.15 1.35 25.05
C ALA A 162 21.91 1.68 26.53
N ARG A 163 22.63 1.02 27.44
CA ARG A 163 22.49 1.26 28.89
C ARG A 163 22.90 2.68 29.28
N ASN A 164 24.01 3.19 28.75
CA ASN A 164 24.52 4.51 29.10
C ASN A 164 23.66 5.63 28.49
N THR A 165 23.24 5.46 27.23
CA THR A 165 22.51 6.48 26.48
C THR A 165 21.01 6.46 26.79
N LEU A 166 20.34 5.34 26.55
CA LEU A 166 18.89 5.21 26.78
C LEU A 166 18.58 4.95 28.26
N GLY A 167 19.31 4.03 28.90
CA GLY A 167 19.08 3.72 30.31
C GLY A 167 19.48 4.83 31.29
N GLY A 168 20.37 5.73 30.88
CA GLY A 168 20.74 6.94 31.63
C GLY A 168 19.88 8.16 31.30
N HIS A 169 18.89 8.04 30.41
CA HIS A 169 18.12 9.18 29.92
C HIS A 169 17.16 9.71 31.00
N PRO A 170 17.03 11.05 31.21
CA PRO A 170 16.21 11.61 32.29
C PRO A 170 14.72 11.28 32.24
N ARG A 171 14.19 10.90 31.06
CA ARG A 171 12.79 10.49 30.88
C ARG A 171 12.54 9.01 31.16
N VAL A 172 13.58 8.24 31.42
CA VAL A 172 13.49 6.78 31.53
C VAL A 172 13.56 6.37 33.00
N ASN A 173 12.47 5.76 33.48
CA ASN A 173 12.37 5.30 34.87
C ASN A 173 12.99 3.92 35.07
N LYS A 174 12.75 3.03 34.11
CA LYS A 174 13.26 1.66 34.12
C LYS A 174 13.74 1.28 32.73
N THR A 175 14.77 0.44 32.66
CA THR A 175 15.25 -0.14 31.40
C THR A 175 15.52 -1.62 31.57
N GLU A 176 14.89 -2.42 30.72
CA GLU A 176 15.19 -3.83 30.55
C GLU A 176 15.85 -4.06 29.20
N ILE A 177 16.94 -4.84 29.18
CA ILE A 177 17.70 -5.13 27.96
C ILE A 177 17.81 -6.63 27.79
N ARG A 178 17.48 -7.12 26.59
CA ARG A 178 17.65 -8.52 26.19
C ARG A 178 18.37 -8.63 24.86
N ILE A 179 19.28 -9.59 24.76
CA ILE A 179 20.01 -9.87 23.51
C ILE A 179 19.28 -10.98 22.78
N VAL A 180 18.98 -10.76 21.50
CA VAL A 180 18.07 -11.62 20.75
C VAL A 180 18.69 -12.11 19.43
N PRO A 181 18.29 -13.29 18.92
CA PRO A 181 18.69 -13.73 17.59
C PRO A 181 18.04 -12.87 16.50
N ASN A 182 18.64 -12.87 15.30
CA ASN A 182 18.04 -12.25 14.11
C ASN A 182 16.91 -13.14 13.55
N ARG A 183 15.76 -13.17 14.23
CA ARG A 183 14.58 -13.97 13.85
C ARG A 183 13.28 -13.27 14.21
N GLY A 184 12.29 -13.34 13.31
CA GLY A 184 10.98 -12.71 13.50
C GLY A 184 10.91 -11.21 13.16
N ARG A 185 11.95 -10.67 12.49
CA ARG A 185 12.06 -9.23 12.13
C ARG A 185 11.83 -8.33 13.34
N ASN A 186 10.95 -7.33 13.24
CA ASN A 186 10.66 -6.41 14.34
C ASN A 186 9.67 -6.99 15.38
N PHE A 187 8.80 -7.93 14.99
CA PHE A 187 7.77 -8.48 15.88
C PHE A 187 8.31 -9.59 16.78
N GLY A 188 9.10 -10.52 16.23
CA GLY A 188 9.60 -11.68 16.98
C GLY A 188 10.26 -11.31 18.30
N PRO A 189 11.27 -10.42 18.32
CA PRO A 189 11.90 -9.97 19.55
C PRO A 189 10.93 -9.38 20.57
N MET A 190 10.01 -8.50 20.14
CA MET A 190 8.99 -7.93 21.03
C MET A 190 8.05 -9.00 21.59
N LEU A 191 7.58 -9.91 20.73
CA LEU A 191 6.57 -10.91 21.10
C LEU A 191 7.12 -12.02 21.98
N VAL A 192 8.32 -12.54 21.66
CA VAL A 192 8.97 -13.60 22.44
C VAL A 192 9.43 -13.07 23.79
N GLU A 193 10.05 -11.89 23.79
CA GLU A 193 10.67 -11.40 25.01
C GLU A 193 9.70 -10.68 25.93
N TYR A 194 8.84 -9.82 25.39
CA TYR A 194 8.14 -8.81 26.19
C TYR A 194 6.61 -8.93 26.20
N SER A 195 6.00 -9.92 25.55
CA SER A 195 4.53 -10.07 25.57
C SER A 195 3.94 -10.16 26.98
N LYS A 196 4.67 -10.68 27.95
CA LYS A 196 4.21 -10.77 29.34
C LYS A 196 4.28 -9.41 30.03
N GLU A 197 5.42 -8.74 29.94
CA GLU A 197 5.69 -7.44 30.56
C GLU A 197 4.81 -6.35 29.96
N ILE A 198 4.59 -6.36 28.64
CA ILE A 198 3.73 -5.39 27.93
C ILE A 198 2.32 -5.36 28.52
N LYS A 199 1.78 -6.50 28.99
CA LYS A 199 0.44 -6.57 29.61
C LYS A 199 0.32 -5.84 30.95
N GLU A 200 1.43 -5.43 31.56
CA GLU A 200 1.43 -4.68 32.81
C GLU A 200 1.32 -3.17 32.63
N TYR A 201 1.22 -2.68 31.39
CA TYR A 201 1.18 -1.26 31.04
C TYR A 201 -0.19 -0.87 30.50
N ASP A 202 -0.56 0.40 30.65
CA ASP A 202 -1.79 0.93 30.05
C ASP A 202 -1.63 1.09 28.53
N LEU A 203 -0.41 1.46 28.11
CA LEU A 203 -0.04 1.64 26.71
C LEU A 203 1.41 1.18 26.47
N PHE A 204 1.66 0.75 25.24
CA PHE A 204 3.03 0.60 24.76
C PHE A 204 3.20 1.20 23.36
N CYS A 205 4.42 1.66 23.06
CA CYS A 205 4.85 2.03 21.72
C CYS A 205 5.91 1.07 21.23
N HIS A 206 5.77 0.53 20.02
CA HIS A 206 6.76 -0.34 19.39
C HIS A 206 7.46 0.40 18.26
N LEU A 207 8.79 0.46 18.31
CA LEU A 207 9.65 0.97 17.24
C LEU A 207 10.85 0.05 17.02
N HIS A 208 11.53 0.19 15.87
CA HIS A 208 12.72 -0.59 15.56
C HIS A 208 13.71 0.16 14.70
N SER A 209 14.98 -0.28 14.69
CA SER A 209 16.02 0.35 13.87
C SER A 209 16.30 -0.32 12.52
N LYS A 210 15.54 -1.35 12.12
CA LYS A 210 15.76 -2.05 10.83
C LYS A 210 15.63 -1.07 9.63
N LYS A 211 16.78 -0.73 9.04
CA LYS A 211 16.90 0.15 7.86
C LYS A 211 16.38 -0.52 6.57
N SER A 212 15.73 0.26 5.71
CA SER A 212 15.38 -0.17 4.33
C SER A 212 16.56 0.12 3.39
N LEU A 213 17.15 -0.92 2.80
CA LEU A 213 18.34 -0.80 1.93
C LEU A 213 18.02 -0.94 0.43
N PHE A 214 16.76 -0.78 0.04
CA PHE A 214 16.26 -1.13 -1.30
C PHE A 214 16.93 -0.35 -2.45
N SER A 215 17.37 0.90 -2.22
CA SER A 215 17.94 1.77 -3.26
C SER A 215 19.47 1.77 -3.34
N GLY A 216 20.16 0.90 -2.58
CA GLY A 216 21.63 0.88 -2.52
C GLY A 216 22.26 2.07 -1.76
N LYS A 217 21.45 3.00 -1.25
CA LYS A 217 21.81 4.04 -0.30
C LYS A 217 20.82 4.02 0.86
N GLU A 218 21.28 4.35 2.06
CA GLU A 218 20.39 4.51 3.20
C GLU A 218 19.43 5.67 2.94
N GLN A 219 18.13 5.38 2.96
CA GLN A 219 17.06 6.39 2.96
C GLN A 219 16.37 6.35 4.32
N THR A 220 16.58 7.39 5.12
CA THR A 220 16.06 7.47 6.49
C THR A 220 14.69 8.14 6.57
N GLN A 221 14.23 8.80 5.51
CA GLN A 221 13.04 9.67 5.52
C GLN A 221 11.79 8.95 6.08
N TRP A 222 11.58 7.68 5.74
CA TRP A 222 10.46 6.92 6.29
C TRP A 222 10.62 6.64 7.79
N ALA A 223 11.82 6.29 8.24
CA ALA A 223 12.12 6.11 9.66
C ALA A 223 12.03 7.43 10.44
N ASP A 224 12.48 8.54 9.85
CA ASP A 224 12.35 9.90 10.41
C ASP A 224 10.88 10.29 10.54
N TYR A 225 10.07 10.05 9.49
CA TYR A 225 8.63 10.26 9.51
C TYR A 225 7.93 9.49 10.64
N LEU A 226 8.23 8.20 10.79
CA LEU A 226 7.64 7.38 11.86
C LEU A 226 8.12 7.84 13.25
N THR A 227 9.42 8.10 13.41
CA THR A 227 9.99 8.55 14.69
C THR A 227 9.42 9.91 15.11
N GLU A 228 9.22 10.83 14.16
CA GLU A 228 8.63 12.15 14.41
C GLU A 228 7.25 12.02 15.05
N TYR A 229 6.38 11.21 14.45
CA TYR A 229 4.96 11.13 14.84
C TYR A 229 4.65 10.06 15.88
N LEU A 230 5.58 9.14 16.17
CA LEU A 230 5.42 8.11 17.21
C LEU A 230 6.22 8.38 18.48
N LEU A 231 7.25 9.23 18.44
CA LEU A 231 8.13 9.42 19.60
C LEU A 231 8.56 10.87 19.83
N ARG A 232 8.95 11.60 18.79
CA ARG A 232 9.72 12.85 18.94
C ARG A 232 8.89 14.11 19.13
N ASP A 233 7.81 14.30 18.38
CA ASP A 233 7.04 15.56 18.42
C ASP A 233 6.17 15.64 19.69
N PRO A 234 6.49 16.50 20.67
CA PRO A 234 5.79 16.52 21.95
C PRO A 234 4.33 16.97 21.85
N ASN A 235 3.97 17.77 20.85
CA ASN A 235 2.59 18.22 20.64
C ASN A 235 1.74 17.08 20.07
N ILE A 236 2.32 16.28 19.17
CA ILE A 236 1.65 15.10 18.64
C ILE A 236 1.54 14.03 19.72
N ILE A 237 2.63 13.70 20.42
CA ILE A 237 2.62 12.67 21.45
C ILE A 237 1.68 13.03 22.61
N SER A 238 1.67 14.29 23.06
CA SER A 238 0.68 14.73 24.07
C SER A 238 -0.76 14.50 23.59
N GLY A 239 -1.07 14.83 22.32
CA GLY A 239 -2.38 14.57 21.73
C GLY A 239 -2.73 13.08 21.64
N VAL A 240 -1.76 12.21 21.33
CA VAL A 240 -1.93 10.75 21.31
C VAL A 240 -2.26 10.23 22.71
N LEU A 241 -1.46 10.60 23.71
CA LEU A 241 -1.65 10.16 25.10
C LEU A 241 -2.97 10.67 25.68
N ASN A 242 -3.34 11.94 25.39
CA ASN A 242 -4.64 12.49 25.78
C ASN A 242 -5.78 11.72 25.12
N SER A 243 -5.67 11.41 23.83
CA SER A 243 -6.72 10.64 23.11
C SER A 243 -6.94 9.27 23.76
N PHE A 244 -5.87 8.53 24.08
CA PHE A 244 -5.98 7.28 24.82
C PHE A 244 -6.51 7.49 26.25
N ALA A 245 -6.09 8.52 26.96
CA ALA A 245 -6.57 8.77 28.34
C ALA A 245 -8.06 9.14 28.40
N GLU A 246 -8.61 9.70 27.32
CA GLU A 246 -9.98 10.20 27.25
C GLU A 246 -10.97 9.20 26.63
N ASP A 247 -10.52 8.36 25.69
CA ASP A 247 -11.36 7.35 25.05
C ASP A 247 -10.75 5.93 25.18
N GLU A 248 -11.38 5.13 26.05
CA GLU A 248 -11.03 3.72 26.27
C GLU A 248 -11.22 2.86 25.01
N LYS A 249 -12.01 3.30 24.03
CA LYS A 249 -12.21 2.57 22.77
C LYS A 249 -11.07 2.74 21.78
N LEU A 250 -10.20 3.74 21.93
CA LEU A 250 -9.03 3.85 21.06
C LEU A 250 -8.01 2.78 21.47
N GLY A 251 -7.62 1.92 20.52
CA GLY A 251 -6.76 0.76 20.78
C GLY A 251 -5.43 0.76 20.04
N LEU A 252 -5.33 1.47 18.92
CA LEU A 252 -4.14 1.48 18.06
C LEU A 252 -3.97 2.85 17.38
N TYR A 253 -2.75 3.38 17.45
CA TYR A 253 -2.36 4.64 16.81
C TYR A 253 -1.10 4.52 15.98
N TYR A 254 -1.13 5.15 14.81
CA TYR A 254 0.01 5.35 13.93
C TYR A 254 -0.30 6.48 12.94
N PRO A 255 0.70 7.22 12.41
CA PRO A 255 0.45 8.23 11.39
C PRO A 255 -0.09 7.59 10.10
N THR A 256 -0.76 8.37 9.25
CA THR A 256 -1.12 7.92 7.89
C THR A 256 0.11 7.43 7.14
N THR A 257 -0.07 6.57 6.15
CA THR A 257 1.04 5.96 5.43
C THR A 257 2.00 7.00 4.84
N PHE A 258 3.30 6.72 4.94
CA PHE A 258 4.36 7.59 4.42
C PHE A 258 4.10 7.93 2.95
N TRP A 259 3.97 9.22 2.68
CA TRP A 259 3.46 9.75 1.41
C TRP A 259 4.26 9.31 0.17
N MET A 260 5.56 9.01 0.29
CA MET A 260 6.36 8.50 -0.84
C MET A 260 6.18 6.99 -1.13
N MET A 261 5.38 6.28 -0.34
CA MET A 261 5.08 4.87 -0.61
C MET A 261 4.19 4.71 -1.85
N PRO A 262 4.27 3.56 -2.55
CA PRO A 262 3.37 3.26 -3.66
C PRO A 262 1.89 3.34 -3.23
N VAL A 263 1.02 3.84 -4.12
CA VAL A 263 -0.42 4.04 -3.85
C VAL A 263 -1.18 2.77 -3.43
N TRP A 264 -0.63 1.59 -3.72
CA TRP A 264 -1.20 0.28 -3.37
C TRP A 264 -0.63 -0.31 -2.08
N VAL A 265 0.25 0.39 -1.35
CA VAL A 265 0.87 -0.11 -0.12
C VAL A 265 -0.15 -0.49 0.97
N ASN A 266 -1.31 0.18 0.99
CA ASN A 266 -2.43 -0.13 1.88
C ASN A 266 -3.27 -1.34 1.43
N HIS A 267 -2.78 -2.15 0.49
CA HIS A 267 -3.41 -3.38 0.05
C HIS A 267 -2.84 -4.61 0.80
N VAL A 268 -3.60 -5.70 0.83
CA VAL A 268 -3.16 -7.03 1.35
C VAL A 268 -2.03 -7.68 0.55
N THR A 269 -1.78 -7.17 -0.66
CA THR A 269 -0.75 -7.58 -1.63
C THR A 269 -0.68 -9.11 -1.79
N MET A 270 0.52 -9.66 -2.01
CA MET A 270 0.75 -11.10 -2.06
C MET A 270 0.59 -11.84 -0.71
N ASN A 271 0.21 -11.14 0.37
CA ASN A 271 0.08 -11.73 1.70
C ASN A 271 -1.27 -12.40 1.96
N VAL A 272 -2.21 -12.39 1.01
CA VAL A 272 -3.55 -12.99 1.17
C VAL A 272 -3.53 -14.39 1.80
N PRO A 273 -2.66 -15.35 1.41
CA PRO A 273 -2.63 -16.68 2.04
C PRO A 273 -2.30 -16.62 3.54
N PHE A 274 -1.27 -15.86 3.91
CA PHE A 274 -0.84 -15.69 5.31
C PHE A 274 -1.84 -14.86 6.13
N ILE A 275 -2.50 -13.88 5.51
CA ILE A 275 -3.56 -13.11 6.17
C ILE A 275 -4.72 -14.04 6.55
N ARG A 276 -5.12 -14.96 5.67
CA ARG A 276 -6.18 -15.94 5.98
C ARG A 276 -5.79 -16.88 7.12
N GLU A 277 -4.51 -17.25 7.21
CA GLU A 277 -3.99 -18.04 8.34
C GLU A 277 -4.14 -17.26 9.66
N TRP A 278 -3.79 -15.97 9.65
CA TRP A 278 -3.97 -15.09 10.81
C TRP A 278 -5.45 -14.83 11.15
N GLU A 279 -6.29 -14.55 10.15
CA GLU A 279 -7.74 -14.37 10.34
C GLU A 279 -8.33 -15.60 11.03
N LYS A 280 -7.96 -16.80 10.58
CA LYS A 280 -8.39 -18.05 11.22
C LYS A 280 -7.83 -18.20 12.64
N ALA A 281 -6.55 -17.89 12.86
CA ALA A 281 -5.90 -18.03 14.16
C ALA A 281 -6.46 -17.05 15.21
N LEU A 282 -6.91 -15.88 14.76
CA LEU A 282 -7.42 -14.80 15.60
C LEU A 282 -8.95 -14.71 15.62
N ASP A 283 -9.65 -15.64 14.97
CA ASP A 283 -11.11 -15.66 14.81
C ASP A 283 -11.68 -14.36 14.20
N LEU A 284 -11.01 -13.84 13.18
CA LEU A 284 -11.41 -12.62 12.47
C LEU A 284 -12.22 -12.97 11.20
N PRO A 285 -13.26 -12.19 10.88
CA PRO A 285 -13.96 -12.35 9.61
C PRO A 285 -13.07 -11.92 8.43
N PRO A 286 -13.26 -12.49 7.23
CA PRO A 286 -12.51 -12.09 6.05
C PRO A 286 -12.63 -10.58 5.76
N GLY A 287 -11.48 -9.92 5.63
CA GLY A 287 -11.36 -8.48 5.47
C GLY A 287 -11.77 -7.90 4.10
N THR A 288 -11.35 -6.65 3.89
CA THR A 288 -11.26 -6.00 2.58
C THR A 288 -9.81 -6.08 2.08
N GLU A 289 -9.62 -5.79 0.80
CA GLU A 289 -8.29 -5.83 0.18
C GLU A 289 -7.46 -4.59 0.51
N PHE A 290 -8.07 -3.40 0.48
CA PHE A 290 -7.49 -2.19 1.06
C PHE A 290 -7.80 -2.12 2.56
N ILE A 291 -6.76 -1.83 3.34
CA ILE A 291 -6.74 -1.87 4.80
C ILE A 291 -5.84 -0.76 5.37
N SER A 292 -6.26 -0.18 6.49
CA SER A 292 -5.37 0.62 7.33
C SER A 292 -4.58 -0.30 8.25
N TYR A 293 -3.25 -0.16 8.22
CA TYR A 293 -2.34 -0.86 9.12
C TYR A 293 -1.08 -0.01 9.36
N PRO A 294 -0.32 -0.24 10.45
CA PRO A 294 0.88 0.53 10.77
C PRO A 294 2.02 0.13 9.82
N VAL A 295 2.04 0.71 8.62
CA VAL A 295 3.07 0.45 7.61
C VAL A 295 4.45 0.77 8.19
N GLY A 296 5.30 -0.25 8.29
CA GLY A 296 6.59 -0.22 8.97
C GLY A 296 6.61 -0.99 10.30
N GLY A 297 5.47 -1.51 10.76
CA GLY A 297 5.36 -2.24 12.01
C GLY A 297 5.70 -1.40 13.25
N MET A 298 5.48 -0.09 13.22
CA MET A 298 5.69 0.82 14.36
C MET A 298 4.39 1.54 14.72
N PHE A 299 4.02 1.52 16.00
CA PHE A 299 2.70 2.00 16.46
C PHE A 299 2.65 2.15 17.98
N TRP A 300 1.63 2.86 18.45
CA TRP A 300 1.15 2.85 19.83
C TRP A 300 -0.07 1.94 19.97
N ALA A 301 -0.17 1.17 21.04
CA ALA A 301 -1.36 0.35 21.29
C ALA A 301 -1.66 0.17 22.78
N ARG A 302 -2.93 -0.13 23.06
CA ARG A 302 -3.31 -0.80 24.30
C ARG A 302 -2.95 -2.29 24.20
N PRO A 303 -2.34 -2.89 25.22
CA PRO A 303 -2.07 -4.33 25.21
C PRO A 303 -3.32 -5.18 24.94
N GLU A 304 -4.48 -4.82 25.50
CA GLU A 304 -5.71 -5.60 25.33
C GLU A 304 -6.27 -5.53 23.90
N ALA A 305 -6.02 -4.43 23.18
CA ALA A 305 -6.47 -4.29 21.80
C ALA A 305 -5.75 -5.24 20.83
N LEU A 306 -4.60 -5.79 21.25
CA LEU A 306 -3.80 -6.76 20.50
C LEU A 306 -3.80 -8.16 21.15
N ASP A 307 -4.78 -8.44 22.01
CA ASP A 307 -4.96 -9.76 22.61
C ASP A 307 -5.08 -10.86 21.53
N GLY A 308 -4.35 -11.96 21.73
CA GLY A 308 -4.15 -13.02 20.73
C GLY A 308 -2.81 -12.92 19.99
N VAL A 309 -2.32 -11.70 19.74
CA VAL A 309 -0.95 -11.45 19.26
C VAL A 309 -0.01 -11.22 20.45
N ILE A 310 -0.36 -10.30 21.36
CA ILE A 310 0.35 -10.11 22.64
C ILE A 310 -0.09 -11.21 23.60
N ARG A 311 0.63 -12.33 23.57
CA ARG A 311 0.34 -13.51 24.40
C ARG A 311 1.62 -14.21 24.82
N GLU A 312 1.52 -14.95 25.92
CA GLU A 312 2.61 -15.81 26.36
C GLU A 312 2.77 -17.02 25.43
N GLY A 313 3.98 -17.61 25.45
CA GLY A 313 4.29 -18.84 24.72
C GLY A 313 4.69 -18.65 23.26
N TRP A 314 5.11 -17.45 22.86
CA TRP A 314 5.86 -17.27 21.62
C TRP A 314 7.27 -17.80 21.80
N GLU A 315 7.74 -18.58 20.83
CA GLU A 315 9.14 -18.99 20.71
C GLU A 315 9.72 -18.48 19.40
N TYR A 316 11.04 -18.28 19.34
CA TYR A 316 11.68 -17.86 18.09
C TYR A 316 11.45 -18.86 16.94
N ASP A 317 11.21 -20.13 17.26
CA ASP A 317 10.93 -21.18 16.28
C ASP A 317 9.57 -21.05 15.59
N ASP A 318 8.63 -20.29 16.17
CA ASP A 318 7.34 -19.97 15.55
C ASP A 318 7.49 -19.02 14.35
N PHE A 319 8.61 -18.31 14.26
CA PHE A 319 8.89 -17.37 13.17
C PHE A 319 9.82 -17.99 12.13
N PRO A 320 9.67 -17.66 10.84
CA PRO A 320 10.52 -18.21 9.80
C PRO A 320 11.96 -17.66 9.94
N ALA A 321 12.93 -18.48 9.54
CA ALA A 321 14.33 -18.09 9.51
C ALA A 321 14.61 -17.05 8.42
N GLU A 322 15.59 -16.17 8.66
CA GLU A 322 16.11 -15.24 7.66
C GLU A 322 17.03 -15.98 6.65
N PRO A 323 17.16 -15.51 5.39
CA PRO A 323 16.57 -14.28 4.84
C PRO A 323 15.12 -14.46 4.38
N LEU A 324 14.27 -13.53 4.78
CA LEU A 324 12.89 -13.44 4.32
C LEU A 324 12.75 -12.56 3.07
N PRO A 325 11.76 -12.82 2.20
CA PRO A 325 11.47 -11.96 1.06
C PRO A 325 11.07 -10.54 1.52
N ASN A 326 11.13 -9.56 0.61
CA ASN A 326 10.79 -8.17 0.94
C ASN A 326 9.31 -8.02 1.37
N ASP A 327 8.41 -8.79 0.76
CA ASP A 327 7.00 -8.93 1.15
C ASP A 327 6.57 -10.41 0.98
N GLY A 328 5.39 -10.80 1.46
CA GLY A 328 4.86 -12.16 1.27
C GLY A 328 5.37 -13.15 2.33
N SER A 329 5.23 -12.80 3.61
CA SER A 329 5.57 -13.69 4.73
C SER A 329 4.54 -13.56 5.85
N MET A 330 4.51 -14.51 6.79
CA MET A 330 3.61 -14.43 7.95
C MET A 330 3.80 -13.16 8.78
N LEU A 331 5.00 -12.57 8.80
CA LEU A 331 5.29 -11.35 9.56
C LEU A 331 4.71 -10.09 8.87
N HIS A 332 4.71 -10.07 7.54
CA HIS A 332 4.07 -9.00 6.75
C HIS A 332 2.55 -9.08 6.83
N ALA A 333 2.02 -10.31 6.90
CA ALA A 333 0.61 -10.52 7.18
C ALA A 333 0.25 -10.12 8.62
N LEU A 334 1.08 -10.46 9.61
CA LEU A 334 0.90 -10.04 11.00
C LEU A 334 0.77 -8.52 11.11
N GLU A 335 1.68 -7.78 10.49
CA GLU A 335 1.65 -6.32 10.43
C GLU A 335 0.32 -5.77 9.89
N ARG A 336 -0.19 -6.39 8.81
CA ARG A 336 -1.42 -5.99 8.12
C ARG A 336 -2.70 -6.33 8.89
N VAL A 337 -2.71 -7.41 9.68
CA VAL A 337 -3.90 -7.82 10.43
C VAL A 337 -4.09 -7.06 11.75
N LEU A 338 -3.10 -6.30 12.22
CA LEU A 338 -3.19 -5.59 13.51
C LEU A 338 -4.42 -4.67 13.57
N GLY A 339 -4.70 -3.93 12.50
CA GLY A 339 -5.86 -3.04 12.45
C GLY A 339 -7.20 -3.79 12.56
N SER A 340 -7.36 -4.85 11.78
CA SER A 340 -8.56 -5.70 11.83
C SER A 340 -8.70 -6.47 13.14
N LEU A 341 -7.58 -6.85 13.78
CA LEU A 341 -7.59 -7.45 15.11
C LEU A 341 -8.15 -6.47 16.15
N VAL A 342 -7.64 -5.25 16.17
CA VAL A 342 -8.08 -4.17 17.09
C VAL A 342 -9.58 -3.92 16.93
N GLU A 343 -10.06 -3.81 15.69
CA GLU A 343 -11.48 -3.63 15.40
C GLU A 343 -12.32 -4.86 15.77
N GLY A 344 -11.82 -6.06 15.51
CA GLY A 344 -12.46 -7.32 15.89
C GLY A 344 -12.61 -7.48 17.41
N LYS A 345 -11.72 -6.86 18.19
CA LYS A 345 -11.77 -6.79 19.66
C LYS A 345 -12.66 -5.65 20.18
N GLY A 346 -13.27 -4.87 19.29
CA GLY A 346 -14.20 -3.77 19.64
C GLY A 346 -13.52 -2.42 19.91
N TYR A 347 -12.20 -2.31 19.68
CA TYR A 347 -11.47 -1.06 19.72
C TYR A 347 -11.51 -0.34 18.37
N LYS A 348 -11.05 0.90 18.34
CA LYS A 348 -10.87 1.74 17.16
C LYS A 348 -9.40 2.03 16.92
N GLN A 349 -9.08 2.17 15.65
CA GLN A 349 -7.83 2.75 15.20
C GLN A 349 -7.99 4.27 15.05
N PHE A 350 -6.93 5.03 15.29
CA PHE A 350 -6.87 6.44 14.97
C PHE A 350 -5.49 6.84 14.44
N PHE A 351 -5.45 7.94 13.69
CA PHE A 351 -4.32 8.33 12.86
C PHE A 351 -4.02 9.80 13.02
N TYR A 352 -2.76 10.18 12.78
CA TYR A 352 -2.39 11.56 12.53
C TYR A 352 -2.13 11.74 11.04
N TYR A 353 -2.71 12.78 10.43
CA TYR A 353 -2.51 13.14 9.04
C TYR A 353 -1.62 14.39 8.93
N PRO A 354 -0.33 14.24 8.60
CA PRO A 354 0.62 15.34 8.66
C PRO A 354 0.38 16.47 7.67
N THR A 355 -0.37 16.25 6.58
CA THR A 355 -0.61 17.32 5.61
C THR A 355 -1.52 18.41 6.19
N THR A 356 -2.54 18.04 6.97
CA THR A 356 -3.49 18.99 7.60
C THR A 356 -3.31 19.14 9.11
N GLY A 357 -2.41 18.38 9.73
CA GLY A 357 -2.15 18.44 11.17
C GLY A 357 -3.25 17.83 12.04
N GLN A 358 -4.13 17.01 11.48
CA GLN A 358 -5.34 16.52 12.14
C GLN A 358 -5.20 15.08 12.64
N PHE A 359 -5.84 14.79 13.77
CA PHE A 359 -6.13 13.42 14.16
C PHE A 359 -7.49 12.97 13.61
N THR A 360 -7.63 11.68 13.34
CA THR A 360 -8.83 11.12 12.70
C THR A 360 -8.95 9.62 12.93
N THR A 361 -10.16 9.09 12.84
CA THR A 361 -10.48 7.65 12.74
C THR A 361 -10.83 7.24 11.30
N ASP A 362 -10.84 8.17 10.35
CA ASP A 362 -11.22 7.92 8.96
C ASP A 362 -10.12 7.17 8.21
N GLN A 363 -10.45 5.96 7.77
CA GLN A 363 -9.55 5.06 7.05
C GLN A 363 -9.56 5.26 5.54
N SER A 364 -10.37 6.19 5.01
CA SER A 364 -10.49 6.43 3.57
C SER A 364 -9.24 7.06 2.93
N TYR A 365 -8.23 7.42 3.73
CA TYR A 365 -6.91 7.81 3.22
C TYR A 365 -6.26 6.68 2.40
N THR A 366 -6.56 5.40 2.73
CA THR A 366 -6.03 4.20 2.07
C THR A 366 -6.34 4.13 0.58
N THR A 367 -7.41 4.81 0.13
CA THR A 367 -7.79 4.91 -1.28
C THR A 367 -7.82 6.36 -1.78
N SER A 368 -7.28 7.32 -1.02
CA SER A 368 -7.35 8.75 -1.36
C SER A 368 -6.61 9.08 -2.66
N SER A 369 -5.49 8.43 -2.94
CA SER A 369 -4.70 8.61 -4.16
C SER A 369 -5.42 8.18 -5.45
N TYR A 370 -6.54 7.47 -5.34
CA TYR A 370 -7.38 7.10 -6.49
C TYR A 370 -8.50 8.11 -6.76
N ARG A 371 -8.57 9.22 -6.01
CA ARG A 371 -9.52 10.30 -6.28
C ARG A 371 -9.04 11.17 -7.43
N GLY A 372 -9.96 11.60 -8.29
CA GLY A 372 -9.65 12.48 -9.41
C GLY A 372 -9.95 11.84 -10.75
N THR A 373 -9.17 12.22 -11.76
CA THR A 373 -9.42 11.88 -13.17
C THR A 373 -8.11 11.48 -13.85
N ILE A 374 -8.19 10.73 -14.96
CA ILE A 374 -6.99 10.30 -15.68
C ILE A 374 -6.21 11.49 -16.27
N GLU A 375 -6.91 12.58 -16.62
CA GLU A 375 -6.34 13.80 -17.19
C GLU A 375 -5.32 14.45 -16.25
N GLN A 376 -5.54 14.35 -14.93
CA GLN A 376 -4.62 14.88 -13.92
C GLN A 376 -3.27 14.14 -13.94
N HIS A 377 -3.27 12.88 -14.39
CA HIS A 377 -2.07 12.05 -14.47
C HIS A 377 -1.45 12.02 -15.87
N LEU A 378 -2.13 12.55 -16.88
CA LEU A 378 -1.70 12.49 -18.27
C LEU A 378 -0.28 13.04 -18.50
N PRO A 379 0.13 14.20 -17.94
CA PRO A 379 1.50 14.71 -18.12
C PRO A 379 2.58 13.74 -17.60
N ALA A 380 2.33 13.13 -16.44
CA ALA A 380 3.25 12.17 -15.84
C ALA A 380 3.33 10.87 -16.66
N ILE A 381 2.20 10.40 -17.19
CA ILE A 381 2.12 9.23 -18.07
C ILE A 381 2.90 9.51 -19.37
N GLN A 382 2.65 10.65 -20.03
CA GLN A 382 3.31 11.05 -21.27
C GLN A 382 4.81 11.31 -21.13
N ALA A 383 5.34 11.41 -19.93
CA ALA A 383 6.78 11.51 -19.72
C ALA A 383 7.53 10.19 -20.03
N HIS A 384 6.82 9.08 -20.28
CA HIS A 384 7.40 7.75 -20.55
C HIS A 384 7.43 7.44 -22.05
N ALA A 385 8.55 6.88 -22.53
CA ALA A 385 8.71 6.53 -23.93
C ALA A 385 7.88 5.30 -24.33
N CYS A 386 7.81 4.31 -23.43
CA CYS A 386 7.02 3.10 -23.62
C CYS A 386 5.98 2.96 -22.51
N ILE A 387 4.73 2.73 -22.88
CA ILE A 387 3.62 2.58 -21.94
C ILE A 387 2.94 1.25 -22.25
N SER A 388 2.73 0.46 -21.20
CA SER A 388 2.14 -0.87 -21.31
C SER A 388 0.88 -0.97 -20.47
N PHE A 389 -0.09 -1.75 -20.92
CA PHE A 389 -1.39 -1.89 -20.28
C PHE A 389 -1.72 -3.36 -20.02
N ASP A 390 -2.38 -3.65 -18.91
CA ASP A 390 -3.16 -4.88 -18.78
C ASP A 390 -4.42 -4.85 -19.68
N VAL A 391 -5.03 -6.02 -19.88
CA VAL A 391 -6.27 -6.19 -20.65
C VAL A 391 -7.50 -6.12 -19.75
N PHE A 392 -7.68 -7.10 -18.86
CA PHE A 392 -8.97 -7.34 -18.19
C PHE A 392 -9.12 -6.44 -16.99
N ASP A 393 -10.24 -5.73 -16.91
CA ASP A 393 -10.47 -4.69 -15.91
C ASP A 393 -9.46 -3.53 -15.97
N THR A 394 -8.75 -3.41 -17.11
CA THR A 394 -7.88 -2.27 -17.46
C THR A 394 -8.30 -1.62 -18.78
N LEU A 395 -8.10 -2.27 -19.93
CA LEU A 395 -8.58 -1.78 -21.24
C LEU A 395 -9.99 -2.27 -21.55
N VAL A 396 -10.31 -3.49 -21.12
CA VAL A 396 -11.62 -4.11 -21.30
C VAL A 396 -12.27 -4.33 -19.94
N ARG A 397 -13.60 -4.39 -19.93
CA ARG A 397 -14.38 -4.88 -18.80
C ARG A 397 -15.42 -5.86 -19.32
N ARG A 398 -15.93 -6.73 -18.46
CA ARG A 398 -17.08 -7.58 -18.79
C ARG A 398 -18.39 -6.85 -18.45
N GLU A 399 -19.46 -7.10 -19.19
CA GLU A 399 -20.80 -6.58 -18.86
C GLU A 399 -21.18 -6.94 -17.43
N TYR A 400 -20.81 -8.14 -16.99
CA TYR A 400 -20.91 -8.59 -15.61
C TYR A 400 -19.50 -8.86 -15.09
N THR A 401 -19.10 -8.21 -14.00
CA THR A 401 -17.73 -8.24 -13.46
C THR A 401 -17.15 -9.64 -13.15
N VAL A 402 -17.98 -10.69 -13.14
CA VAL A 402 -17.58 -12.06 -12.80
C VAL A 402 -16.95 -12.73 -14.02
N ALA A 403 -15.62 -12.92 -13.98
CA ALA A 403 -14.85 -13.52 -15.08
C ALA A 403 -15.36 -14.92 -15.49
N ASP A 404 -15.79 -15.71 -14.52
CA ASP A 404 -16.26 -17.09 -14.73
C ASP A 404 -17.69 -17.17 -15.31
N TYR A 405 -18.37 -16.05 -15.56
CA TYR A 405 -19.77 -16.08 -16.02
C TYR A 405 -19.94 -16.68 -17.42
N ALA A 406 -18.96 -16.54 -18.30
CA ALA A 406 -18.98 -17.20 -19.62
C ALA A 406 -19.01 -18.75 -19.47
N LYS A 407 -18.26 -19.28 -18.51
CA LYS A 407 -18.23 -20.72 -18.19
C LYS A 407 -19.58 -21.20 -17.65
N LEU A 408 -20.23 -20.40 -16.81
CA LEU A 408 -21.57 -20.69 -16.30
C LEU A 408 -22.61 -20.74 -17.43
N LYS A 409 -22.60 -19.76 -18.34
CA LYS A 409 -23.48 -19.73 -19.51
C LYS A 409 -23.29 -20.94 -20.41
N LEU A 410 -22.04 -21.35 -20.63
CA LEU A 410 -21.76 -22.57 -21.39
C LEU A 410 -22.29 -23.81 -20.67
N GLY A 411 -22.06 -23.94 -19.36
CA GLY A 411 -22.60 -25.04 -18.56
C GLY A 411 -24.13 -25.15 -18.66
N LYS A 412 -24.84 -24.02 -18.64
CA LYS A 412 -26.31 -23.97 -18.84
C LYS A 412 -26.73 -24.48 -20.21
N HIS A 413 -26.04 -24.05 -21.26
CA HIS A 413 -26.29 -24.51 -22.61
C HIS A 413 -26.11 -26.04 -22.74
N LEU A 414 -25.10 -26.59 -22.06
CA LEU A 414 -24.85 -28.03 -22.03
C LEU A 414 -25.91 -28.79 -21.22
N CYS A 415 -26.43 -28.21 -20.14
CA CYS A 415 -27.56 -28.78 -19.41
C CYS A 415 -28.83 -28.84 -20.26
N GLU A 416 -29.13 -27.78 -21.01
CA GLU A 416 -30.28 -27.74 -21.92
C GLU A 416 -30.18 -28.83 -23.02
N GLN A 417 -28.95 -29.22 -23.39
CA GLN A 417 -28.67 -30.30 -24.33
C GLN A 417 -28.60 -31.68 -23.69
N GLY A 418 -28.72 -31.79 -22.36
CA GLY A 418 -28.61 -33.04 -21.61
C GLY A 418 -27.19 -33.62 -21.60
N MET A 419 -26.16 -32.81 -21.88
CA MET A 419 -24.75 -33.26 -21.86
C MET A 419 -24.14 -33.24 -20.45
N VAL A 420 -24.64 -32.38 -19.57
CA VAL A 420 -24.24 -32.29 -18.15
C VAL A 420 -25.47 -32.05 -17.29
N ASP A 421 -25.46 -32.55 -16.05
CA ASP A 421 -26.63 -32.47 -15.17
C ASP A 421 -26.77 -31.10 -14.49
N ASP A 422 -25.64 -30.45 -14.16
CA ASP A 422 -25.61 -29.17 -13.44
C ASP A 422 -24.55 -28.20 -14.02
N PRO A 423 -24.88 -26.91 -14.24
CA PRO A 423 -23.94 -25.95 -14.80
C PRO A 423 -22.71 -25.69 -13.92
N HIS A 424 -22.86 -25.74 -12.59
CA HIS A 424 -21.75 -25.51 -11.67
C HIS A 424 -20.80 -26.71 -11.63
N ASP A 425 -21.31 -27.92 -11.82
CA ASP A 425 -20.46 -29.10 -11.96
C ASP A 425 -19.63 -29.06 -13.26
N PHE A 426 -20.19 -28.57 -14.36
CA PHE A 426 -19.40 -28.26 -15.56
C PHE A 426 -18.32 -27.21 -15.26
N MET A 427 -18.64 -26.12 -14.58
CA MET A 427 -17.64 -25.10 -14.22
C MET A 427 -16.51 -25.66 -13.36
N LYS A 428 -16.83 -26.46 -12.34
CA LYS A 428 -15.83 -27.14 -11.49
C LYS A 428 -14.94 -28.04 -12.34
N LEU A 429 -15.52 -28.81 -13.26
CA LEU A 429 -14.80 -29.69 -14.17
C LEU A 429 -13.85 -28.88 -15.08
N ARG A 430 -14.34 -27.80 -15.68
CA ARG A 430 -13.56 -26.87 -16.51
C ARG A 430 -12.39 -26.29 -15.70
N ASN A 431 -12.65 -25.72 -14.53
CA ASN A 431 -11.61 -25.11 -13.69
C ASN A 431 -10.60 -26.16 -13.18
N SER A 432 -11.05 -27.40 -12.91
CA SER A 432 -10.17 -28.52 -12.57
C SER A 432 -9.27 -28.92 -13.74
N ALA A 433 -9.77 -28.94 -14.99
CA ALA A 433 -8.95 -29.25 -16.16
C ALA A 433 -7.80 -28.25 -16.32
N GLU A 434 -8.08 -26.94 -16.18
CA GLU A 434 -7.06 -25.88 -16.16
C GLU A 434 -6.02 -26.10 -15.05
N PHE A 435 -6.49 -26.34 -13.83
CA PHE A 435 -5.62 -26.53 -12.67
C PHE A 435 -4.71 -27.77 -12.82
N GLU A 436 -5.24 -28.91 -13.28
CA GLU A 436 -4.46 -30.13 -13.47
C GLU A 436 -3.43 -29.99 -14.60
N LEU A 437 -3.71 -29.20 -15.64
CA LEU A 437 -2.70 -28.85 -16.65
C LEU A 437 -1.57 -28.01 -16.03
N ARG A 438 -1.90 -26.96 -15.28
CA ARG A 438 -0.90 -26.14 -14.56
C ARG A 438 -0.08 -26.98 -13.60
N LYS A 439 -0.72 -27.89 -12.87
CA LYS A 439 -0.07 -28.81 -11.93
C LYS A 439 0.87 -29.79 -12.63
N ARG A 440 0.46 -30.39 -13.76
CA ARG A 440 1.34 -31.25 -14.60
C ARG A 440 2.56 -30.50 -15.12
N ALA A 441 2.42 -29.21 -15.41
CA ALA A 441 3.51 -28.34 -15.81
C ALA A 441 4.34 -27.81 -14.62
N ASN A 442 4.09 -28.26 -13.39
CA ASN A 442 4.70 -27.73 -12.17
C ASN A 442 4.60 -26.19 -12.05
N PHE A 443 3.48 -25.64 -12.52
CA PHE A 443 3.20 -24.20 -12.58
C PHE A 443 4.25 -23.39 -13.37
N GLN A 444 4.98 -24.04 -14.28
CA GLN A 444 5.87 -23.39 -15.23
C GLN A 444 5.08 -22.99 -16.48
N GLY A 445 5.32 -21.78 -16.97
CA GLY A 445 4.58 -21.21 -18.09
C GLY A 445 3.12 -20.92 -17.77
N ASP A 446 2.26 -21.01 -18.78
CA ASP A 446 0.81 -20.93 -18.60
C ASP A 446 0.09 -21.87 -19.57
N VAL A 447 -1.19 -22.10 -19.32
CA VAL A 447 -2.01 -23.00 -20.11
C VAL A 447 -2.71 -22.26 -21.23
N VAL A 448 -2.91 -22.94 -22.36
CA VAL A 448 -3.68 -22.43 -23.50
C VAL A 448 -5.07 -23.07 -23.51
N ILE A 449 -6.08 -22.31 -23.91
CA ILE A 449 -7.48 -22.75 -23.93
C ILE A 449 -7.71 -24.03 -24.74
N ASP A 450 -6.97 -24.22 -25.84
CA ASP A 450 -7.00 -25.45 -26.65
C ASP A 450 -6.68 -26.69 -25.81
N ASP A 451 -5.65 -26.63 -24.97
CA ASP A 451 -5.24 -27.78 -24.16
C ASP A 451 -6.22 -28.02 -23.00
N ILE A 452 -6.82 -26.95 -22.45
CA ILE A 452 -7.91 -27.05 -21.46
C ILE A 452 -9.08 -27.82 -22.06
N TYR A 453 -9.47 -27.52 -23.30
CA TYR A 453 -10.60 -28.16 -23.94
C TYR A 453 -10.30 -29.57 -24.45
N LYS A 454 -9.06 -29.89 -24.83
CA LYS A 454 -8.64 -31.29 -25.06
C LYS A 454 -8.78 -32.14 -23.79
N GLU A 455 -8.29 -31.63 -22.66
CA GLU A 455 -8.42 -32.31 -21.36
C GLU A 455 -9.89 -32.46 -20.95
N LEU A 456 -10.68 -31.41 -21.15
CA LEU A 456 -12.12 -31.42 -20.85
C LEU A 456 -12.88 -32.40 -21.74
N GLY A 457 -12.56 -32.45 -23.04
CA GLY A 457 -13.15 -33.38 -24.00
C GLY A 457 -12.94 -34.84 -23.61
N ALA A 458 -11.71 -35.17 -23.18
CA ALA A 458 -11.38 -36.50 -22.67
C ALA A 458 -12.18 -36.86 -21.40
N LYS A 459 -12.40 -35.90 -20.49
CA LYS A 459 -13.19 -36.12 -19.26
C LYS A 459 -14.68 -36.26 -19.54
N LEU A 460 -15.21 -35.56 -20.55
CA LEU A 460 -16.60 -35.64 -20.97
C LEU A 460 -16.88 -36.80 -21.92
N GLY A 461 -15.84 -37.46 -22.46
CA GLY A 461 -15.98 -38.54 -23.44
C GLY A 461 -16.50 -38.07 -24.80
N ILE A 462 -16.23 -36.82 -25.18
CA ILE A 462 -16.65 -36.23 -26.46
C ILE A 462 -15.50 -36.20 -27.47
N SER A 463 -15.82 -36.01 -28.75
CA SER A 463 -14.80 -35.92 -29.80
C SER A 463 -13.99 -34.62 -29.68
N GLU A 464 -12.77 -34.60 -30.25
CA GLU A 464 -11.96 -33.37 -30.32
C GLU A 464 -12.69 -32.24 -31.06
N ALA A 465 -13.46 -32.57 -32.10
CA ALA A 465 -14.25 -31.60 -32.85
C ALA A 465 -15.37 -30.97 -31.99
N ASP A 466 -16.00 -31.77 -31.13
CA ASP A 466 -17.02 -31.26 -30.19
C ASP A 466 -16.38 -30.38 -29.12
N ALA A 467 -15.23 -30.81 -28.56
CA ALA A 467 -14.47 -30.04 -27.59
C ALA A 467 -14.01 -28.67 -28.15
N ASP A 468 -13.52 -28.64 -29.40
CA ASP A 468 -13.22 -27.41 -30.13
C ASP A 468 -14.46 -26.51 -30.29
N GLY A 469 -15.62 -27.12 -30.54
CA GLY A 469 -16.90 -26.41 -30.59
C GLY A 469 -17.24 -25.73 -29.27
N LEU A 470 -17.06 -26.43 -28.15
CA LEU A 470 -17.28 -25.87 -26.81
C LEU A 470 -16.29 -24.76 -26.48
N MET A 471 -15.02 -24.92 -26.85
CA MET A 471 -13.98 -23.91 -26.69
C MET A 471 -14.35 -22.60 -27.39
N ARG A 472 -14.74 -22.69 -28.67
CA ARG A 472 -15.18 -21.52 -29.44
C ARG A 472 -16.41 -20.90 -28.79
N LYS A 473 -17.34 -21.70 -28.28
CA LYS A 473 -18.54 -21.21 -27.61
C LYS A 473 -18.25 -20.48 -26.30
N GLU A 474 -17.33 -20.97 -25.46
CA GLU A 474 -16.88 -20.24 -24.25
C GLU A 474 -16.33 -18.86 -24.63
N PHE A 475 -15.44 -18.83 -25.63
CA PHE A 475 -14.85 -17.57 -26.09
C PHE A 475 -15.88 -16.62 -26.71
N GLU A 476 -16.83 -17.12 -27.52
CA GLU A 476 -17.92 -16.31 -28.07
C GLU A 476 -18.75 -15.66 -26.96
N LEU A 477 -19.13 -16.43 -25.93
CA LEU A 477 -19.91 -15.93 -24.80
C LEU A 477 -19.15 -14.86 -24.00
N ASP A 478 -17.85 -15.06 -23.76
CA ASP A 478 -17.03 -14.05 -23.07
C ASP A 478 -16.87 -12.81 -23.96
N LEU A 479 -16.52 -12.99 -25.24
CA LEU A 479 -16.37 -11.92 -26.22
C LEU A 479 -17.64 -11.09 -26.35
N GLU A 480 -18.83 -11.69 -26.37
CA GLU A 480 -20.13 -10.99 -26.39
C GLU A 480 -20.25 -10.01 -25.22
N MET A 481 -19.80 -10.42 -24.03
CA MET A 481 -19.86 -9.62 -22.80
C MET A 481 -18.74 -8.60 -22.67
N ILE A 482 -17.68 -8.65 -23.49
CA ILE A 482 -16.59 -7.66 -23.45
C ILE A 482 -17.10 -6.27 -23.87
N LEU A 483 -16.82 -5.28 -23.03
CA LEU A 483 -17.10 -3.86 -23.21
C LEU A 483 -15.82 -3.02 -23.01
N PRO A 484 -15.73 -1.83 -23.59
CA PRO A 484 -14.62 -0.91 -23.31
C PRO A 484 -14.65 -0.37 -21.88
N LYS A 485 -13.46 -0.16 -21.31
CA LYS A 485 -13.22 0.88 -20.30
C LYS A 485 -12.87 2.17 -21.03
N ASN A 486 -13.89 2.97 -21.34
CA ASN A 486 -13.80 4.09 -22.29
C ASN A 486 -12.59 5.00 -22.04
N GLU A 487 -12.43 5.49 -20.81
CA GLU A 487 -11.34 6.40 -20.42
C GLU A 487 -9.95 5.79 -20.71
N MET A 488 -9.79 4.50 -20.45
CA MET A 488 -8.52 3.80 -20.66
C MET A 488 -8.25 3.50 -22.14
N VAL A 489 -9.29 3.18 -22.91
CA VAL A 489 -9.20 3.00 -24.36
C VAL A 489 -8.90 4.32 -25.06
N GLU A 490 -9.53 5.41 -24.64
CA GLU A 490 -9.27 6.76 -25.13
C GLU A 490 -7.82 7.19 -24.83
N LEU A 491 -7.36 6.97 -23.59
CA LEU A 491 -5.96 7.18 -23.21
C LEU A 491 -5.01 6.37 -24.11
N PHE A 492 -5.26 5.07 -24.28
CA PHE A 492 -4.41 4.19 -25.09
C PHE A 492 -4.29 4.70 -26.53
N ASN A 493 -5.42 5.01 -27.18
CA ASN A 493 -5.43 5.50 -28.55
C ASN A 493 -4.76 6.88 -28.67
N HIS A 494 -5.00 7.79 -27.71
CA HIS A 494 -4.33 9.09 -27.64
C HIS A 494 -2.81 8.95 -27.56
N LEU A 495 -2.30 8.12 -26.64
CA LEU A 495 -0.87 7.87 -26.49
C LEU A 495 -0.24 7.31 -27.78
N GLY A 496 -0.93 6.40 -28.46
CA GLY A 496 -0.46 5.88 -29.74
C GLY A 496 -0.45 6.95 -30.84
N SER A 497 -1.44 7.83 -30.86
CA SER A 497 -1.54 8.93 -31.84
C SER A 497 -0.43 9.98 -31.71
N VAL A 498 0.08 10.20 -30.49
CA VAL A 498 1.18 11.14 -30.23
C VAL A 498 2.56 10.47 -30.27
N GLY A 499 2.61 9.19 -30.65
CA GLY A 499 3.85 8.47 -31.00
C GLY A 499 4.48 7.65 -29.87
N HIS A 500 3.78 7.39 -28.76
CA HIS A 500 4.29 6.49 -27.72
C HIS A 500 4.39 5.05 -28.23
N LYS A 501 5.37 4.30 -27.72
CA LYS A 501 5.43 2.85 -27.92
C LYS A 501 4.47 2.17 -26.96
N LEU A 502 3.52 1.41 -27.50
CA LEU A 502 2.46 0.78 -26.71
C LEU A 502 2.58 -0.73 -26.67
N TRP A 503 2.53 -1.29 -25.46
CA TRP A 503 2.48 -2.74 -25.22
C TRP A 503 1.18 -3.10 -24.50
N VAL A 504 0.71 -4.33 -24.70
CA VAL A 504 -0.41 -4.91 -23.97
C VAL A 504 0.06 -6.24 -23.41
N ILE A 505 -0.10 -6.44 -22.10
CA ILE A 505 0.49 -7.56 -21.35
C ILE A 505 -0.60 -8.18 -20.48
N SER A 506 -0.97 -9.43 -20.75
CA SER A 506 -2.07 -10.09 -20.04
C SER A 506 -1.72 -11.51 -19.61
N ASP A 507 -2.13 -11.85 -18.39
CA ASP A 507 -2.22 -13.24 -17.94
C ASP A 507 -3.59 -13.78 -18.36
N SER A 508 -3.60 -14.66 -19.37
CA SER A 508 -4.83 -15.24 -19.90
C SER A 508 -4.56 -16.61 -20.52
N TYR A 509 -5.51 -17.52 -20.35
CA TYR A 509 -5.53 -18.79 -21.08
C TYR A 509 -5.96 -18.63 -22.55
N TYR A 510 -6.54 -17.48 -22.93
CA TYR A 510 -6.86 -17.20 -24.32
C TYR A 510 -5.59 -16.99 -25.15
N THR A 511 -5.66 -17.31 -26.43
CA THR A 511 -4.58 -17.09 -27.40
C THR A 511 -4.38 -15.59 -27.70
N ARG A 512 -3.22 -15.25 -28.26
CA ARG A 512 -2.93 -13.88 -28.72
C ARG A 512 -3.99 -13.37 -29.72
N GLU A 513 -4.47 -14.23 -30.60
CA GLU A 513 -5.50 -13.92 -31.60
C GLU A 513 -6.84 -13.58 -30.95
N GLN A 514 -7.24 -14.35 -29.94
CA GLN A 514 -8.47 -14.16 -29.18
C GLN A 514 -8.44 -12.85 -28.38
N VAL A 515 -7.35 -12.59 -27.64
CA VAL A 515 -7.16 -11.33 -26.91
C VAL A 515 -7.13 -10.15 -27.88
N GLY A 516 -6.42 -10.28 -29.01
CA GLY A 516 -6.40 -9.26 -30.06
C GLY A 516 -7.78 -8.95 -30.64
N LEU A 517 -8.68 -9.94 -30.73
CA LEU A 517 -10.07 -9.72 -31.15
C LEU A 517 -10.87 -8.93 -30.10
N MET A 518 -10.69 -9.22 -28.81
CA MET A 518 -11.30 -8.44 -27.73
C MET A 518 -10.85 -6.97 -27.79
N LEU A 519 -9.55 -6.72 -27.97
CA LEU A 519 -8.99 -5.37 -28.07
C LEU A 519 -9.54 -4.59 -29.28
N ARG A 520 -9.67 -5.25 -30.44
CA ARG A 520 -10.32 -4.66 -31.63
C ARG A 520 -11.79 -4.35 -31.37
N LYS A 521 -12.52 -5.24 -30.69
CA LYS A 521 -13.94 -5.04 -30.35
C LYS A 521 -14.16 -3.77 -29.52
N VAL A 522 -13.27 -3.50 -28.55
CA VAL A 522 -13.40 -2.34 -27.67
C VAL A 522 -12.87 -1.03 -28.27
N GLY A 523 -12.31 -1.06 -29.49
CA GLY A 523 -11.90 0.15 -30.21
C GLY A 523 -10.42 0.51 -30.09
N ILE A 524 -9.54 -0.43 -29.72
CA ILE A 524 -8.09 -0.21 -29.84
C ILE A 524 -7.71 -0.15 -31.33
N ALA A 525 -7.23 1.01 -31.78
CA ALA A 525 -7.05 1.32 -33.21
C ALA A 525 -5.61 1.69 -33.60
N VAL A 526 -4.70 1.77 -32.63
CA VAL A 526 -3.28 2.12 -32.84
C VAL A 526 -2.38 0.88 -32.80
N PRO A 527 -1.16 0.91 -33.37
CA PRO A 527 -0.22 -0.21 -33.28
C PRO A 527 0.25 -0.48 -31.84
N TYR A 528 0.38 -1.76 -31.48
CA TYR A 528 0.92 -2.20 -30.20
C TYR A 528 1.60 -3.57 -30.28
N ARG A 529 2.45 -3.87 -29.30
CA ARG A 529 3.00 -5.22 -29.06
C ARG A 529 2.09 -5.96 -28.08
N LEU A 530 1.61 -7.15 -28.43
CA LEU A 530 0.73 -7.97 -27.58
C LEU A 530 1.47 -9.19 -27.01
N LEU A 531 1.54 -9.25 -25.68
CA LEU A 531 2.13 -10.34 -24.91
C LEU A 531 1.02 -11.00 -24.08
N VAL A 532 0.80 -12.30 -24.28
CA VAL A 532 -0.23 -13.06 -23.57
C VAL A 532 0.41 -14.30 -22.96
N SER A 533 0.15 -14.56 -21.68
CA SER A 533 0.84 -15.60 -20.91
C SER A 533 0.77 -17.00 -21.53
N SER A 534 -0.40 -17.38 -22.07
CA SER A 534 -0.61 -18.63 -22.82
C SER A 534 0.36 -18.78 -24.00
N THR A 535 0.71 -17.68 -24.66
CA THR A 535 1.55 -17.68 -25.87
C THR A 535 3.03 -17.54 -25.52
N GLU A 536 3.37 -16.65 -24.57
CA GLU A 536 4.75 -16.43 -24.14
C GLU A 536 5.26 -17.53 -23.20
N GLN A 537 4.37 -18.33 -22.62
CA GLN A 537 4.69 -19.29 -21.56
C GLN A 537 5.42 -18.60 -20.39
N LYS A 538 4.91 -17.42 -20.02
CA LYS A 538 5.38 -16.54 -18.94
C LYS A 538 4.17 -15.86 -18.32
N ARG A 539 4.19 -15.57 -17.01
CA ARG A 539 3.08 -14.94 -16.29
C ARG A 539 3.52 -13.72 -15.50
N LYS A 540 2.64 -12.73 -15.36
CA LYS A 540 2.84 -11.52 -14.57
C LYS A 540 2.81 -11.85 -13.08
N ASP A 541 1.84 -12.65 -12.64
CA ASP A 541 1.60 -12.92 -11.22
C ASP A 541 2.77 -13.64 -10.51
N ASN A 542 3.48 -14.50 -11.23
CA ASN A 542 4.69 -15.17 -10.76
C ASN A 542 5.99 -14.44 -11.13
N GLY A 543 5.90 -13.30 -11.82
CA GLY A 543 7.03 -12.43 -12.17
C GLY A 543 7.83 -12.84 -13.42
N SER A 544 7.57 -14.01 -14.00
CA SER A 544 8.35 -14.50 -15.14
C SER A 544 8.17 -13.67 -16.43
N MET A 545 6.99 -13.07 -16.63
CA MET A 545 6.72 -12.13 -17.72
C MET A 545 7.50 -10.82 -17.52
N TRP A 546 7.56 -10.32 -16.28
CA TRP A 546 8.28 -9.09 -15.96
C TRP A 546 9.79 -9.21 -16.13
N ALA A 547 10.35 -10.39 -15.82
CA ALA A 547 11.75 -10.69 -16.10
C ALA A 547 12.08 -10.62 -17.61
N MET A 548 11.20 -11.14 -18.46
CA MET A 548 11.33 -11.06 -19.92
C MET A 548 11.19 -9.61 -20.40
N ILE A 549 10.15 -8.90 -19.94
CA ILE A 549 9.89 -7.50 -20.31
C ILE A 549 11.10 -6.62 -19.97
N LYS A 550 11.71 -6.78 -18.79
CA LYS A 550 12.90 -6.02 -18.40
C LYS A 550 14.07 -6.25 -19.36
N GLN A 551 14.24 -7.48 -19.86
CA GLN A 551 15.26 -7.79 -20.87
C GLN A 551 14.93 -7.13 -22.20
N ASP A 552 13.68 -7.22 -22.64
CA ASP A 552 13.22 -6.63 -23.90
C ASP A 552 13.35 -5.10 -23.90
N LEU A 553 12.97 -4.44 -22.79
CA LEU A 553 13.14 -2.99 -22.63
C LEU A 553 14.61 -2.58 -22.78
N ALA A 554 15.53 -3.33 -22.16
CA ALA A 554 16.96 -3.08 -22.26
C ALA A 554 17.49 -3.32 -23.69
N GLN A 555 17.05 -4.38 -24.37
CA GLN A 555 17.44 -4.68 -25.75
C GLN A 555 16.94 -3.63 -26.74
N GLU A 556 15.75 -3.08 -26.49
CA GLU A 556 15.14 -2.04 -27.32
C GLU A 556 15.59 -0.61 -26.95
N GLY A 557 16.47 -0.47 -25.95
CA GLY A 557 17.00 0.84 -25.52
C GLY A 557 15.95 1.74 -24.87
N ILE A 558 14.94 1.16 -24.22
CA ILE A 558 13.85 1.89 -23.55
C ILE A 558 14.25 2.12 -22.10
N ASP A 559 14.50 3.37 -21.75
CA ASP A 559 14.93 3.82 -20.43
C ASP A 559 13.77 4.23 -19.52
N ARG A 560 12.64 4.68 -20.10
CA ARG A 560 11.43 5.11 -19.37
C ARG A 560 10.21 4.30 -19.79
N HIS A 561 9.91 3.27 -19.00
CA HIS A 561 8.74 2.42 -19.15
C HIS A 561 7.73 2.67 -18.02
N LEU A 562 6.44 2.62 -18.36
CA LEU A 562 5.33 2.62 -17.40
C LEU A 562 4.40 1.44 -17.67
N HIS A 563 3.98 0.73 -16.62
CA HIS A 563 2.88 -0.22 -16.71
C HIS A 563 1.62 0.29 -16.01
N ILE A 564 0.46 0.14 -16.66
CA ILE A 564 -0.86 0.50 -16.15
C ILE A 564 -1.69 -0.79 -16.04
N GLY A 565 -2.19 -1.09 -14.85
CA GLY A 565 -3.02 -2.28 -14.59
C GLY A 565 -3.75 -2.21 -13.25
N ASP A 566 -4.73 -3.08 -13.08
CA ASP A 566 -5.65 -3.09 -11.94
C ASP A 566 -5.33 -4.17 -10.89
N ASN A 567 -4.50 -5.15 -11.21
CA ASN A 567 -4.12 -6.15 -10.23
C ASN A 567 -2.93 -5.67 -9.40
N VAL A 568 -3.14 -5.39 -8.11
CA VAL A 568 -2.07 -4.93 -7.21
C VAL A 568 -0.84 -5.84 -7.24
N VAL A 569 -0.99 -7.16 -7.27
CA VAL A 569 0.17 -8.06 -7.23
C VAL A 569 0.82 -8.16 -8.61
N ALA A 570 0.05 -8.52 -9.62
CA ALA A 570 0.56 -8.83 -10.95
C ALA A 570 1.02 -7.59 -11.73
N ASP A 571 0.36 -6.44 -11.55
CA ASP A 571 0.59 -5.24 -12.35
C ASP A 571 1.32 -4.13 -11.60
N ALA A 572 1.33 -4.17 -10.26
CA ALA A 572 1.95 -3.11 -9.45
C ALA A 572 3.13 -3.61 -8.61
N GLN A 573 2.90 -4.57 -7.71
CA GLN A 573 3.91 -5.07 -6.79
C GLN A 573 5.06 -5.77 -7.53
N ARG A 574 4.77 -6.83 -8.29
CA ARG A 574 5.80 -7.63 -9.00
C ARG A 574 6.70 -6.80 -9.92
N PRO A 575 6.18 -5.95 -10.81
CA PRO A 575 7.02 -5.08 -11.64
C PRO A 575 7.75 -4.01 -10.81
N GLY A 576 7.11 -3.43 -9.80
CA GLY A 576 7.72 -2.45 -8.90
C GLY A 576 8.92 -3.00 -8.12
N ASP A 577 8.80 -4.23 -7.61
CA ASP A 577 9.86 -4.92 -6.85
C ASP A 577 11.15 -5.12 -7.67
N ILE A 578 11.05 -5.15 -9.00
CA ILE A 578 12.21 -5.25 -9.90
C ILE A 578 12.60 -3.90 -10.53
N GLY A 579 12.01 -2.80 -10.06
CA GLY A 579 12.34 -1.43 -10.44
C GLY A 579 11.66 -0.91 -11.71
N LEU A 580 10.55 -1.51 -12.15
CA LEU A 580 9.73 -0.93 -13.21
C LEU A 580 8.73 0.08 -12.63
N THR A 581 8.45 1.16 -13.37
CA THR A 581 7.45 2.15 -12.96
C THR A 581 6.06 1.60 -13.20
N THR A 582 5.18 1.77 -12.21
CA THR A 582 3.80 1.25 -12.25
C THR A 582 2.80 2.34 -11.91
N PHE A 583 1.65 2.31 -12.57
CA PHE A 583 0.49 3.13 -12.28
C PHE A 583 -0.71 2.21 -12.07
N HIS A 584 -1.03 1.98 -10.80
CA HIS A 584 -2.15 1.13 -10.42
C HIS A 584 -3.47 1.88 -10.56
N ILE A 585 -4.48 1.19 -11.10
CA ILE A 585 -5.86 1.67 -11.18
C ILE A 585 -6.77 0.75 -10.37
N LEU A 586 -7.89 1.24 -9.84
CA LEU A 586 -8.75 0.36 -9.01
C LEU A 586 -9.45 -0.71 -9.86
N HIS A 587 -9.36 -1.96 -9.39
CA HIS A 587 -10.24 -3.01 -9.87
C HIS A 587 -11.70 -2.67 -9.51
N PRO A 588 -12.71 -3.02 -10.34
CA PRO A 588 -14.10 -2.65 -10.10
C PRO A 588 -14.65 -2.98 -8.70
N MET A 589 -14.21 -4.09 -8.11
CA MET A 589 -14.67 -4.54 -6.79
C MET A 589 -14.04 -3.73 -5.66
N GLU A 590 -12.79 -3.32 -5.84
CA GLU A 590 -12.08 -2.45 -4.91
C GLU A 590 -12.70 -1.06 -4.94
N LYS A 591 -12.97 -0.50 -6.13
CA LYS A 591 -13.70 0.77 -6.26
C LYS A 591 -15.08 0.70 -5.63
N TRP A 592 -15.82 -0.39 -5.84
CA TRP A 592 -17.14 -0.59 -5.23
C TRP A 592 -17.07 -0.56 -3.70
N GLN A 593 -16.08 -1.22 -3.10
CA GLN A 593 -15.86 -1.18 -1.65
C GLN A 593 -15.39 0.20 -1.17
N ALA A 594 -14.48 0.86 -1.88
CA ALA A 594 -13.98 2.19 -1.54
C ALA A 594 -15.07 3.27 -1.53
N LEU A 595 -16.10 3.10 -2.37
CA LEU A 595 -17.30 3.94 -2.37
C LEU A 595 -18.27 3.66 -1.22
N GLY A 596 -18.00 2.65 -0.39
CA GLY A 596 -18.83 2.27 0.76
C GLY A 596 -20.07 1.45 0.37
N PHE A 597 -20.10 0.87 -0.83
CA PHE A 597 -21.22 0.02 -1.24
C PHE A 597 -21.19 -1.36 -0.56
N PRO A 598 -22.35 -2.05 -0.45
CA PRO A 598 -22.43 -3.35 0.21
C PRO A 598 -21.48 -4.40 -0.36
N LYS A 599 -20.99 -5.29 0.48
CA LYS A 599 -20.26 -6.50 0.05
C LYS A 599 -21.20 -7.39 -0.77
N VAL A 600 -20.86 -7.63 -2.03
CA VAL A 600 -21.62 -8.43 -3.00
C VAL A 600 -20.70 -9.44 -3.69
N LEU A 601 -21.28 -10.47 -4.33
CA LEU A 601 -20.53 -11.45 -5.14
C LEU A 601 -19.40 -12.15 -4.35
N ARG A 602 -19.65 -12.51 -3.08
CA ARG A 602 -18.70 -13.23 -2.20
C ARG A 602 -19.17 -14.66 -1.93
N GLY A 603 -18.24 -15.59 -1.75
CA GLY A 603 -18.56 -16.97 -1.35
C GLY A 603 -19.48 -17.67 -2.36
N SER A 604 -20.54 -18.32 -1.88
CA SER A 604 -21.54 -18.99 -2.73
C SER A 604 -22.27 -18.03 -3.68
N ASP A 605 -22.44 -16.77 -3.28
CA ASP A 605 -23.17 -15.76 -4.06
C ASP A 605 -22.39 -15.30 -5.29
N ALA A 606 -21.08 -15.51 -5.33
CA ALA A 606 -20.22 -15.07 -6.44
C ALA A 606 -20.59 -15.75 -7.77
N LEU A 607 -21.14 -16.96 -7.71
CA LEU A 607 -21.52 -17.75 -8.88
C LEU A 607 -23.04 -17.91 -9.03
N ASP A 608 -23.84 -17.34 -8.13
CA ASP A 608 -25.30 -17.30 -8.30
C ASP A 608 -25.66 -16.35 -9.45
N GLU A 609 -26.34 -16.86 -10.48
CA GLU A 609 -26.66 -16.04 -11.65
C GLU A 609 -27.58 -14.85 -11.30
N GLY A 610 -28.51 -15.02 -10.36
CA GLY A 610 -29.38 -13.93 -9.92
C GLY A 610 -28.56 -12.78 -9.34
N GLN A 611 -27.55 -13.08 -8.51
CA GLN A 611 -26.60 -12.09 -7.99
C GLN A 611 -25.71 -11.52 -9.08
N ILE A 612 -25.22 -12.32 -10.03
CA ILE A 612 -24.41 -11.83 -11.15
C ILE A 612 -25.20 -10.83 -12.00
N LEU A 613 -26.43 -11.17 -12.39
CA LEU A 613 -27.28 -10.30 -13.20
C LEU A 613 -27.64 -9.01 -12.46
N LYS A 614 -27.90 -9.10 -11.15
CA LYS A 614 -28.25 -7.95 -10.32
C LYS A 614 -27.05 -7.03 -10.04
N TRP A 615 -25.97 -7.59 -9.49
CA TRP A 615 -24.85 -6.82 -8.98
C TRP A 615 -23.70 -6.73 -9.97
N GLY A 616 -23.40 -7.79 -10.71
CA GLY A 616 -22.26 -7.83 -11.62
C GLY A 616 -22.29 -6.72 -12.67
N LYS A 617 -23.48 -6.36 -13.16
CA LYS A 617 -23.66 -5.24 -14.09
C LYS A 617 -23.44 -3.88 -13.45
N LEU A 618 -23.97 -3.68 -12.24
CA LEU A 618 -23.80 -2.43 -11.49
C LEU A 618 -22.33 -2.22 -11.14
N VAL A 619 -21.63 -3.25 -10.66
CA VAL A 619 -20.22 -3.10 -10.33
C VAL A 619 -19.39 -2.84 -11.59
N SER A 620 -19.66 -3.55 -12.70
CA SER A 620 -18.98 -3.27 -13.98
C SER A 620 -19.20 -1.83 -14.46
N GLN A 621 -20.41 -1.28 -14.30
CA GLN A 621 -20.72 0.09 -14.66
C GLN A 621 -19.98 1.11 -13.77
N VAL A 622 -19.96 0.89 -12.45
CA VAL A 622 -19.23 1.73 -11.50
C VAL A 622 -17.71 1.67 -11.73
N GLY A 623 -17.19 0.46 -11.98
CA GLY A 623 -15.78 0.20 -12.24
C GLY A 623 -15.33 0.54 -13.65
N ARG A 624 -16.22 1.02 -14.55
CA ARG A 624 -15.87 1.47 -15.90
C ARG A 624 -14.76 2.51 -15.85
N ASN A 625 -14.93 3.51 -15.00
CA ASN A 625 -13.91 4.49 -14.67
C ASN A 625 -13.16 3.98 -13.42
N PRO A 626 -11.82 3.91 -13.42
CA PRO A 626 -11.08 3.39 -12.27
C PRO A 626 -10.91 4.37 -11.10
N PHE A 627 -11.20 5.66 -11.28
CA PHE A 627 -10.98 6.68 -10.26
C PHE A 627 -12.23 6.95 -9.41
N ILE A 628 -12.04 7.47 -8.20
CA ILE A 628 -13.10 7.84 -7.26
C ILE A 628 -13.47 9.31 -7.48
N GLY A 629 -14.76 9.61 -7.61
CA GLY A 629 -15.28 10.98 -7.63
C GLY A 629 -15.81 11.47 -8.98
N GLU A 630 -15.77 10.62 -10.02
CA GLU A 630 -16.38 10.85 -11.35
C GLU A 630 -17.65 10.03 -11.58
#